data_AF-A0A7W4VP96-F1
#
_entry.id   AF-A0A7W4VP96-F1
#
_cell.length_a   1.000
_cell.length_b   1.000
_cell.length_c   1.000
_cell.angle_alpha   90.00
_cell.angle_beta   90.00
_cell.angle_gamma   90.00
#
_symmetry.space_group_name_H-M   'P 1'
#
loop_
_entity.id
_entity.type
_entity.pdbx_description
1 polymer ?
#
loop_
_entity_poly.entity_id
_entity_poly.type
_entity_poly.pdbx_seq_one_letter_code
_entity_poly.pdbx_strand_id
1 'polypeptide(L)'
;MRLAKALDKAKSAKIELSERIASSLELFLLGHSETPELSWDTCIMLSAMAFERLLEPKREQGEGTAHALARTFATVWEPFTGQTISDTKGRIKPDNDPKFAGAQQNWPLHRKWMKELYEARSSMAHRGNRPKFSQNWKDWQHLVIAAFVYPFTVKLMLAKEGLYQLGDRELGACEALDKLLGERSTWGRGWRQPPEWPTILSLSEADRVIQTWVEKAYEETMQPRYPKGGVARPSRNKHAQYD
;
A
#
# COMPACT_ATOMS: atom_id res chain seq x y z
N MET A 1 10.78 17.23 1.82
CA MET A 1 12.08 16.80 2.41
C MET A 1 12.01 15.64 3.41
N ARG A 2 10.84 15.09 3.80
CA ARG A 2 10.79 13.99 4.80
C ARG A 2 11.42 12.68 4.31
N LEU A 3 11.16 12.28 3.07
CA LEU A 3 11.62 11.00 2.53
C LEU A 3 13.15 10.95 2.35
N ALA A 4 13.77 11.98 1.78
CA ALA A 4 15.22 12.04 1.61
C ALA A 4 15.96 11.86 2.95
N LYS A 5 15.51 12.56 4.01
CA LYS A 5 16.08 12.39 5.35
C LYS A 5 15.93 10.97 5.90
N ALA A 6 14.82 10.30 5.63
CA ALA A 6 14.61 8.91 6.06
C ALA A 6 15.54 7.95 5.30
N LEU A 7 15.75 8.17 4.01
CA LEU A 7 16.69 7.38 3.20
C LEU A 7 18.15 7.58 3.67
N ASP A 8 18.56 8.81 3.96
CA ASP A 8 19.89 9.10 4.50
C ASP A 8 20.11 8.44 5.86
N LYS A 9 19.09 8.45 6.72
CA LYS A 9 19.11 7.72 8.01
C LYS A 9 19.24 6.22 7.81
N ALA A 10 18.45 5.63 6.92
CA ALA A 10 18.51 4.20 6.60
C ALA A 10 19.92 3.81 6.11
N LYS A 11 20.49 4.59 5.19
CA LYS A 11 21.84 4.39 4.67
C LYS A 11 22.91 4.52 5.75
N SER A 12 22.81 5.55 6.60
CA SER A 12 23.76 5.79 7.70
C SER A 12 23.71 4.68 8.76
N ALA A 13 22.52 4.16 9.04
CA ALA A 13 22.30 3.04 9.95
C ALA A 13 22.71 1.68 9.37
N LYS A 14 23.09 1.61 8.07
CA LYS A 14 23.47 0.38 7.36
C LYS A 14 22.44 -0.74 7.51
N ILE A 15 21.15 -0.39 7.48
CA ILE A 15 20.09 -1.39 7.52
C ILE A 15 19.95 -2.03 6.14
N GLU A 16 19.65 -3.34 6.12
CA GLU A 16 19.45 -4.14 4.89
C GLU A 16 18.43 -3.50 3.93
N LEU A 17 17.39 -2.87 4.51
CA LEU A 17 16.36 -2.14 3.74
C LEU A 17 16.96 -1.05 2.83
N SER A 18 18.06 -0.39 3.24
CA SER A 18 18.66 0.69 2.45
C SER A 18 19.28 0.18 1.15
N GLU A 19 19.92 -0.99 1.17
CA GLU A 19 20.49 -1.64 -0.02
C GLU A 19 19.41 -2.15 -0.97
N ARG A 20 18.33 -2.71 -0.39
CA ARG A 20 17.15 -3.13 -1.14
C ARG A 20 16.51 -1.95 -1.88
N ILE A 21 16.27 -0.83 -1.18
CA ILE A 21 15.71 0.39 -1.78
C ILE A 21 16.60 0.91 -2.90
N ALA A 22 17.92 1.00 -2.67
CA ALA A 22 18.86 1.51 -3.68
C ALA A 22 18.81 0.67 -4.96
N SER A 23 18.95 -0.66 -4.82
CA SER A 23 18.96 -1.57 -5.96
C SER A 23 17.61 -1.70 -6.67
N SER A 24 16.48 -1.61 -5.94
CA SER A 24 15.16 -1.59 -6.57
C SER A 24 14.86 -0.28 -7.28
N LEU A 25 15.37 0.85 -6.77
CA LEU A 25 15.12 2.18 -7.32
C LEU A 25 15.74 2.34 -8.71
N GLU A 26 16.93 1.82 -8.95
CA GLU A 26 17.58 1.86 -10.27
C GLU A 26 16.73 1.17 -11.34
N LEU A 27 16.21 -0.03 -11.03
CA LEU A 27 15.32 -0.78 -11.91
C LEU A 27 14.02 -0.02 -12.17
N PHE A 28 13.44 0.55 -11.12
CA PHE A 28 12.20 1.32 -11.21
C PHE A 28 12.37 2.57 -12.07
N LEU A 29 13.41 3.36 -11.82
CA LEU A 29 13.69 4.58 -12.59
C LEU A 29 13.93 4.26 -14.07
N LEU A 30 14.68 3.20 -14.38
CA LEU A 30 14.88 2.77 -15.76
C LEU A 30 13.54 2.41 -16.44
N GLY A 31 12.70 1.61 -15.77
CA GLY A 31 11.40 1.21 -16.30
C GLY A 31 10.37 2.34 -16.43
N HIS A 32 10.63 3.50 -15.82
CA HIS A 32 9.75 4.68 -15.81
C HIS A 32 10.43 5.93 -16.40
N SER A 33 11.55 5.78 -17.12
CA SER A 33 12.38 6.88 -17.63
C SER A 33 11.83 7.58 -18.88
N GLU A 34 10.63 7.20 -19.35
CA GLU A 34 10.01 7.67 -20.61
C GLU A 34 10.92 7.56 -21.85
N THR A 35 11.93 6.69 -21.81
CA THR A 35 12.84 6.44 -22.93
C THR A 35 12.10 5.72 -24.06
N PRO A 36 12.03 6.28 -25.28
CA PRO A 36 11.26 5.71 -26.38
C PRO A 36 11.78 4.35 -26.87
N GLU A 37 13.00 3.98 -26.50
CA GLU A 37 13.63 2.70 -26.84
C GLU A 37 13.08 1.52 -26.03
N LEU A 38 12.42 1.79 -24.89
CA LEU A 38 11.87 0.73 -24.05
C LEU A 38 10.42 0.42 -24.44
N SER A 39 10.16 -0.85 -24.74
CA SER A 39 8.79 -1.34 -24.91
C SER A 39 8.03 -1.35 -23.58
N TRP A 40 6.69 -1.26 -23.65
CA TRP A 40 5.79 -1.40 -22.50
C TRP A 40 6.10 -2.67 -21.68
N ASP A 41 6.29 -3.77 -22.39
CA ASP A 41 6.77 -5.06 -21.89
C ASP A 41 8.04 -4.91 -21.03
N THR A 42 9.07 -4.24 -21.54
CA THR A 42 10.33 -4.04 -20.81
C THR A 42 10.12 -3.21 -19.56
N CYS A 43 9.30 -2.15 -19.65
CA CYS A 43 8.95 -1.32 -18.50
C CYS A 43 8.23 -2.13 -17.40
N ILE A 44 7.34 -3.05 -17.78
CA ILE A 44 6.62 -3.94 -16.84
C ILE A 44 7.58 -4.91 -16.18
N MET A 45 8.45 -5.54 -16.97
CA MET A 45 9.48 -6.44 -16.44
C MET A 45 10.35 -5.72 -15.40
N LEU A 46 10.85 -4.52 -15.72
CA LEU A 46 11.66 -3.71 -14.81
C LEU A 46 10.88 -3.31 -13.56
N SER A 47 9.61 -2.93 -13.70
CA SER A 47 8.74 -2.61 -12.56
C SER A 47 8.55 -3.81 -11.64
N ALA A 48 8.27 -4.99 -12.18
CA ALA A 48 8.13 -6.23 -11.41
C ALA A 48 9.43 -6.62 -10.71
N MET A 49 10.58 -6.48 -11.39
CA MET A 49 11.91 -6.72 -10.81
C MET A 49 12.24 -5.73 -9.69
N ALA A 50 11.82 -4.47 -9.82
CA ALA A 50 11.96 -3.48 -8.76
C ALA A 50 11.20 -3.90 -7.49
N PHE A 51 9.94 -4.37 -7.62
CA PHE A 51 9.20 -4.89 -6.47
C PHE A 51 9.80 -6.17 -5.90
N GLU A 52 10.25 -7.11 -6.75
CA GLU A 52 10.93 -8.32 -6.32
C GLU A 52 12.18 -7.99 -5.50
N ARG A 53 13.01 -7.04 -5.99
CA ARG A 53 14.22 -6.59 -5.29
C ARG A 53 13.92 -5.80 -4.03
N LEU A 54 12.88 -4.97 -4.03
CA LEU A 54 12.47 -4.18 -2.88
C LEU A 54 11.93 -5.07 -1.75
N LEU A 55 11.16 -6.11 -2.08
CA LEU A 55 10.40 -6.92 -1.13
C LEU A 55 11.10 -8.22 -0.73
N GLU A 56 12.00 -8.75 -1.56
CA GLU A 56 12.73 -10.01 -1.35
C GLU A 56 11.84 -11.13 -0.78
N PRO A 57 10.82 -11.56 -1.55
CA PRO A 57 9.81 -12.47 -1.04
C PRO A 57 10.41 -13.82 -0.65
N LYS A 58 10.21 -14.24 0.60
CA LYS A 58 10.56 -15.58 1.07
C LYS A 58 9.55 -16.57 0.54
N ARG A 59 10.02 -17.53 -0.26
CA ARG A 59 9.18 -18.57 -0.86
C ARG A 59 8.95 -19.71 0.12
N GLU A 60 7.70 -20.13 0.26
CA GLU A 60 7.35 -21.37 0.95
C GLU A 60 7.51 -22.58 0.00
N GLN A 61 7.60 -23.79 0.56
CA GLN A 61 7.80 -25.00 -0.22
C GLN A 61 6.64 -25.19 -1.22
N GLY A 62 6.98 -25.25 -2.52
CA GLY A 62 5.99 -25.37 -3.59
C GLY A 62 5.28 -24.07 -3.98
N GLU A 63 5.59 -22.93 -3.34
CA GLU A 63 5.05 -21.62 -3.70
C GLU A 63 5.83 -21.02 -4.89
N GLY A 64 5.10 -20.57 -5.92
CA GLY A 64 5.67 -19.83 -7.04
C GLY A 64 6.04 -18.40 -6.66
N THR A 65 7.06 -17.82 -7.30
CA THR A 65 7.54 -16.46 -6.97
C THR A 65 6.44 -15.39 -7.06
N ALA A 66 5.52 -15.50 -8.03
CA ALA A 66 4.39 -14.57 -8.16
C ALA A 66 3.50 -14.54 -6.90
N HIS A 67 3.22 -15.72 -6.32
CA HIS A 67 2.42 -15.84 -5.09
C HIS A 67 3.18 -15.31 -3.87
N ALA A 68 4.46 -15.67 -3.75
CA ALA A 68 5.30 -15.20 -2.66
C ALA A 68 5.42 -13.67 -2.68
N LEU A 69 5.68 -13.06 -3.85
CA LEU A 69 5.74 -11.61 -4.02
C LEU A 69 4.41 -10.93 -3.69
N ALA A 70 3.30 -11.44 -4.23
CA ALA A 70 1.98 -10.91 -3.95
C ALA A 70 1.63 -10.97 -2.45
N ARG A 71 1.98 -12.08 -1.76
CA ARG A 71 1.78 -12.22 -0.32
C ARG A 71 2.63 -11.22 0.46
N THR A 72 3.93 -11.12 0.17
CA THR A 72 4.81 -10.16 0.85
C THR A 72 4.35 -8.72 0.63
N PHE A 73 3.93 -8.37 -0.58
CA PHE A 73 3.37 -7.06 -0.88
C PHE A 73 2.09 -6.80 -0.08
N ALA A 74 1.17 -7.75 -0.04
CA ALA A 74 -0.07 -7.63 0.74
C ALA A 74 0.21 -7.45 2.24
N THR A 75 1.25 -8.09 2.80
CA THR A 75 1.66 -7.87 4.19
C THR A 75 2.13 -6.44 4.45
N VAL A 76 2.84 -5.82 3.50
CA VAL A 76 3.26 -4.40 3.64
C VAL A 76 2.06 -3.45 3.59
N TRP A 77 1.03 -3.83 2.84
CA TRP A 77 -0.17 -3.03 2.59
C TRP A 77 -1.39 -3.42 3.43
N GLU A 78 -1.26 -4.39 4.34
CA GLU A 78 -2.36 -4.94 5.15
C GLU A 78 -3.24 -3.87 5.80
N PRO A 79 -2.68 -2.80 6.44
CA PRO A 79 -3.49 -1.77 7.08
C PRO A 79 -4.40 -0.97 6.13
N PHE A 80 -4.20 -1.08 4.83
CA PHE A 80 -4.90 -0.31 3.78
C PHE A 80 -5.79 -1.19 2.90
N THR A 81 -6.14 -2.38 3.36
CA THR A 81 -7.07 -3.27 2.66
C THR A 81 -8.45 -2.62 2.61
N GLY A 82 -8.89 -2.22 1.41
CA GLY A 82 -10.16 -1.55 1.20
C GLY A 82 -11.19 -2.37 0.44
N GLN A 83 -10.74 -3.22 -0.50
CA GLN A 83 -11.63 -4.08 -1.29
C GLN A 83 -10.96 -5.42 -1.60
N THR A 84 -11.79 -6.45 -1.70
CA THR A 84 -11.42 -7.80 -2.12
C THR A 84 -11.92 -8.10 -3.53
N ILE A 85 -11.51 -9.23 -4.12
CA ILE A 85 -12.01 -9.65 -5.45
C ILE A 85 -13.54 -9.81 -5.43
N SER A 86 -14.11 -10.39 -4.37
CA SER A 86 -15.56 -10.56 -4.22
C SER A 86 -16.35 -9.26 -4.27
N ASP A 87 -15.73 -8.13 -3.89
CA ASP A 87 -16.40 -6.81 -3.88
C ASP A 87 -16.54 -6.20 -5.30
N THR A 88 -15.91 -6.79 -6.31
CA THR A 88 -15.79 -6.20 -7.67
C THR A 88 -16.88 -6.60 -8.65
N LYS A 89 -17.94 -7.27 -8.18
CA LYS A 89 -19.08 -7.74 -9.00
C LYS A 89 -18.65 -8.53 -10.26
N GLY A 90 -17.55 -9.28 -10.15
CA GLY A 90 -17.03 -10.12 -11.22
C GLY A 90 -16.18 -9.41 -12.28
N ARG A 91 -15.90 -8.11 -12.12
CA ARG A 91 -14.98 -7.39 -13.01
C ARG A 91 -13.54 -7.89 -12.85
N ILE A 92 -13.10 -8.07 -11.62
CA ILE A 92 -11.81 -8.69 -11.31
C ILE A 92 -12.05 -10.19 -11.14
N LYS A 93 -11.34 -10.99 -11.94
CA LYS A 93 -11.46 -12.43 -11.95
C LYS A 93 -10.33 -13.08 -11.14
N PRO A 94 -10.59 -14.15 -10.39
CA PRO A 94 -9.52 -14.99 -9.89
C PRO A 94 -8.76 -15.65 -11.05
N ASP A 95 -7.66 -16.32 -10.73
CA ASP A 95 -6.95 -17.15 -11.70
C ASP A 95 -7.85 -18.27 -12.23
N ASN A 96 -7.53 -18.76 -13.43
CA ASN A 96 -8.22 -19.90 -14.03
C ASN A 96 -7.83 -21.24 -13.39
N ASP A 97 -6.81 -21.27 -12.52
CA ASP A 97 -6.42 -22.47 -11.78
C ASP A 97 -7.39 -22.72 -10.60
N PRO A 98 -8.16 -23.82 -10.62
CA PRO A 98 -9.14 -24.12 -9.57
C PRO A 98 -8.51 -24.22 -8.17
N LYS A 99 -7.21 -24.56 -8.09
CA LYS A 99 -6.48 -24.68 -6.82
C LYS A 99 -6.47 -23.37 -6.04
N PHE A 100 -6.40 -22.24 -6.73
CA PHE A 100 -6.27 -20.92 -6.10
C PHE A 100 -7.54 -20.07 -6.22
N ALA A 101 -8.42 -20.38 -7.17
CA ALA A 101 -9.56 -19.53 -7.51
C ALA A 101 -10.49 -19.25 -6.31
N GLY A 102 -10.79 -20.25 -5.49
CA GLY A 102 -11.65 -20.09 -4.31
C GLY A 102 -11.01 -19.18 -3.25
N ALA A 103 -9.74 -19.41 -2.93
CA ALA A 103 -9.01 -18.61 -1.95
C ALA A 103 -8.82 -17.15 -2.41
N GLN A 104 -8.71 -16.93 -3.73
CA GLN A 104 -8.52 -15.60 -4.30
C GLN A 104 -9.71 -14.67 -4.16
N GLN A 105 -10.93 -15.19 -3.98
CA GLN A 105 -12.12 -14.34 -3.81
C GLN A 105 -11.95 -13.37 -2.63
N ASN A 106 -11.32 -13.83 -1.55
CA ASN A 106 -11.07 -13.04 -0.35
C ASN A 106 -9.73 -12.28 -0.40
N TRP A 107 -9.01 -12.28 -1.53
CA TRP A 107 -7.77 -11.54 -1.63
C TRP A 107 -8.04 -10.04 -1.78
N PRO A 108 -7.27 -9.18 -1.10
CA PRO A 108 -7.23 -7.76 -1.42
C PRO A 108 -6.86 -7.53 -2.88
N LEU A 109 -7.41 -6.48 -3.50
CA LEU A 109 -7.15 -6.19 -4.91
C LEU A 109 -5.68 -5.90 -5.18
N HIS A 110 -5.00 -5.17 -4.30
CA HIS A 110 -3.58 -4.89 -4.40
C HIS A 110 -2.71 -6.17 -4.38
N ARG A 111 -3.12 -7.20 -3.63
CA ARG A 111 -2.47 -8.53 -3.66
C ARG A 111 -2.61 -9.18 -5.04
N LYS A 112 -3.84 -9.17 -5.58
CA LYS A 112 -4.13 -9.73 -6.90
C LYS A 112 -3.36 -9.00 -8.00
N TRP A 113 -3.32 -7.67 -7.95
CA TRP A 113 -2.57 -6.85 -8.89
C TRP A 113 -1.07 -7.16 -8.89
N MET A 114 -0.45 -7.27 -7.71
CA MET A 114 0.99 -7.58 -7.62
C MET A 114 1.31 -8.95 -8.22
N LYS A 115 0.42 -9.92 -8.03
CA LYS A 115 0.56 -11.24 -8.67
C LYS A 115 0.55 -11.11 -10.20
N GLU A 116 -0.42 -10.40 -10.76
CA GLU A 116 -0.53 -10.21 -12.22
C GLU A 116 0.63 -9.40 -12.80
N LEU A 117 1.13 -8.37 -12.09
CA LEU A 117 2.32 -7.63 -12.49
C LEU A 117 3.52 -8.57 -12.68
N TYR A 118 3.74 -9.49 -11.73
CA TYR A 118 4.83 -10.46 -11.83
C TYR A 118 4.60 -11.51 -12.93
N GLU A 119 3.34 -11.91 -13.15
CA GLU A 119 2.98 -12.85 -14.21
C GLU A 119 3.14 -12.24 -15.61
N ALA A 120 2.86 -10.94 -15.77
CA ALA A 120 3.13 -10.19 -16.99
C ALA A 120 4.64 -10.16 -17.32
N ARG A 121 5.51 -10.01 -16.31
CA ARG A 121 6.95 -10.24 -16.49
C ARG A 121 7.26 -11.67 -16.94
N SER A 122 6.62 -12.66 -16.32
CA SER A 122 6.93 -14.08 -16.55
C SER A 122 6.48 -14.57 -17.93
N SER A 123 5.38 -14.03 -18.47
CA SER A 123 4.89 -14.39 -19.81
C SER A 123 5.88 -13.96 -20.90
N MET A 124 6.54 -12.81 -20.73
CA MET A 124 7.59 -12.33 -21.63
C MET A 124 8.84 -13.19 -21.58
N ALA A 125 9.35 -13.47 -20.37
CA ALA A 125 10.60 -14.22 -20.19
C ALA A 125 10.52 -15.64 -20.79
N HIS A 126 9.32 -16.24 -20.82
CA HIS A 126 9.10 -17.60 -21.28
C HIS A 126 8.37 -17.71 -22.64
N ARG A 127 8.25 -16.61 -23.40
CA ARG A 127 7.70 -16.55 -24.78
C ARG A 127 6.40 -17.32 -24.98
N GLY A 128 5.36 -17.03 -24.21
CA GLY A 128 4.04 -17.64 -24.46
C GLY A 128 2.94 -17.12 -23.56
N ASN A 129 1.78 -16.87 -24.16
CA ASN A 129 0.58 -16.52 -23.42
C ASN A 129 0.20 -17.71 -22.53
N ARG A 130 0.11 -17.50 -21.22
CA ARG A 130 -0.24 -18.58 -20.28
C ARG A 130 -1.74 -18.50 -20.01
N PRO A 131 -2.58 -19.35 -20.62
CA PRO A 131 -4.04 -19.29 -20.48
C PRO A 131 -4.53 -19.50 -19.03
N LYS A 132 -3.62 -19.89 -18.13
CA LYS A 132 -3.89 -20.05 -16.69
C LYS A 132 -3.88 -18.73 -15.92
N PHE A 133 -3.24 -17.68 -16.44
CA PHE A 133 -3.14 -16.39 -15.78
C PHE A 133 -4.36 -15.54 -16.08
N SER A 134 -4.88 -14.85 -15.07
CA SER A 134 -5.88 -13.81 -15.30
C SER A 134 -5.21 -12.55 -15.87
N GLN A 135 -5.98 -11.78 -16.63
CA GLN A 135 -5.56 -10.51 -17.22
C GLN A 135 -6.61 -9.45 -16.86
N ASN A 136 -6.60 -9.03 -15.59
CA ASN A 136 -7.56 -8.06 -15.08
C ASN A 136 -7.15 -6.62 -15.42
N TRP A 137 -5.85 -6.37 -15.55
CA TRP A 137 -5.29 -5.08 -15.94
C TRP A 137 -4.49 -5.19 -17.24
N LYS A 138 -4.49 -4.10 -18.00
CA LYS A 138 -3.66 -3.92 -19.19
C LYS A 138 -2.24 -3.52 -18.79
N ASP A 139 -1.30 -3.75 -19.70
CA ASP A 139 0.12 -3.41 -19.52
C ASP A 139 0.37 -1.97 -19.05
N TRP A 140 -0.22 -0.99 -19.75
CA TRP A 140 -0.09 0.41 -19.34
C TRP A 140 -0.72 0.70 -17.96
N GLN A 141 -1.77 -0.03 -17.58
CA GLN A 141 -2.41 0.13 -16.26
C GLN A 141 -1.46 -0.37 -15.16
N HIS A 142 -0.78 -1.49 -15.39
CA HIS A 142 0.24 -1.99 -14.47
C HIS A 142 1.32 -0.94 -14.20
N LEU A 143 1.77 -0.22 -15.22
CA LEU A 143 2.78 0.82 -15.06
C LEU A 143 2.26 2.04 -14.31
N VAL A 144 1.06 2.52 -14.62
CA VAL A 144 0.46 3.64 -13.87
C VAL A 144 0.28 3.28 -12.39
N ILE A 145 -0.15 2.05 -12.09
CA ILE A 145 -0.28 1.57 -10.71
C ILE A 145 1.10 1.41 -10.06
N ALA A 146 2.08 0.85 -10.76
CA ALA A 146 3.45 0.71 -10.24
C ALA A 146 4.06 2.07 -9.91
N ALA A 147 3.89 3.06 -10.79
CA ALA A 147 4.29 4.45 -10.60
C ALA A 147 3.73 5.04 -9.31
N PHE A 148 2.45 4.76 -9.04
CA PHE A 148 1.75 5.19 -7.85
C PHE A 148 2.22 4.44 -6.58
N VAL A 149 2.22 3.11 -6.58
CA VAL A 149 2.39 2.29 -5.35
C VAL A 149 3.83 2.08 -4.92
N TYR A 150 4.80 2.13 -5.83
CA TYR A 150 6.21 1.92 -5.50
C TYR A 150 6.74 2.91 -4.44
N PRO A 151 6.60 4.25 -4.62
CA PRO A 151 7.06 5.19 -3.61
C PRO A 151 6.34 5.02 -2.26
N PHE A 152 5.06 4.64 -2.25
CA PHE A 152 4.35 4.34 -0.99
C PHE A 152 4.85 3.06 -0.35
N THR A 153 5.15 2.01 -1.12
CA THR A 153 5.73 0.77 -0.59
C THR A 153 7.07 1.05 0.10
N VAL A 154 7.94 1.87 -0.50
CA VAL A 154 9.19 2.32 0.13
C VAL A 154 8.93 3.06 1.44
N LYS A 155 7.97 4.00 1.46
CA LYS A 155 7.60 4.75 2.68
C LYS A 155 7.03 3.85 3.77
N LEU A 156 6.20 2.87 3.42
CA LEU A 156 5.60 1.91 4.34
C LEU A 156 6.68 1.02 4.96
N MET A 157 7.64 0.56 4.17
CA MET A 157 8.77 -0.21 4.69
C MET A 157 9.65 0.64 5.61
N LEU A 158 9.96 1.89 5.26
CA LEU A 158 10.69 2.80 6.15
C LEU A 158 9.90 3.12 7.43
N ALA A 159 8.58 3.21 7.36
CA ALA A 159 7.72 3.42 8.52
C ALA A 159 7.72 2.21 9.46
N LYS A 160 7.73 0.99 8.91
CA LYS A 160 7.89 -0.24 9.69
C LYS A 160 9.21 -0.28 10.47
N GLU A 161 10.28 0.30 9.93
CA GLU A 161 11.57 0.46 10.60
C GLU A 161 11.64 1.69 11.54
N GLY A 162 10.54 2.43 11.72
CA GLY A 162 10.51 3.65 12.54
C GLY A 162 11.29 4.83 11.96
N LEU A 163 11.67 4.77 10.68
CA LEU A 163 12.45 5.81 9.99
C LEU A 163 11.60 6.84 9.25
N TYR A 164 10.31 6.54 9.03
CA TYR A 164 9.37 7.42 8.34
C TYR A 164 8.02 7.43 9.06
N GLN A 165 7.31 8.56 8.96
CA GLN A 165 5.93 8.68 9.41
C GLN A 165 5.09 9.24 8.27
N LEU A 166 4.08 8.48 7.86
CA LEU A 166 3.14 8.91 6.84
C LEU A 166 2.27 10.04 7.41
N GLY A 167 2.05 11.10 6.62
CA GLY A 167 1.01 12.09 6.92
C GLY A 167 -0.37 11.65 6.43
N ASP A 168 -1.42 12.35 6.84
CA ASP A 168 -2.83 12.01 6.52
C ASP A 168 -3.07 11.88 5.02
N ARG A 169 -2.49 12.78 4.22
CA ARG A 169 -2.58 12.70 2.76
C ARG A 169 -1.96 11.40 2.20
N GLU A 170 -0.84 10.97 2.75
CA GLU A 170 -0.17 9.74 2.32
C GLU A 170 -0.94 8.50 2.78
N LEU A 171 -1.53 8.55 3.98
CA LEU A 171 -2.42 7.50 4.48
C LEU A 171 -3.67 7.37 3.59
N GLY A 172 -4.35 8.48 3.27
CA GLY A 172 -5.49 8.47 2.37
C GLY A 172 -5.14 7.96 0.96
N ALA A 173 -3.97 8.32 0.43
CA ALA A 173 -3.49 7.77 -0.83
C ALA A 173 -3.28 6.24 -0.76
N CYS A 174 -2.72 5.72 0.34
CA CYS A 174 -2.61 4.27 0.53
C CYS A 174 -3.99 3.58 0.60
N GLU A 175 -4.95 4.15 1.35
CA GLU A 175 -6.33 3.66 1.47
C GLU A 175 -7.09 3.68 0.13
N ALA A 176 -6.66 4.52 -0.82
CA ALA A 176 -7.28 4.62 -2.14
C ALA A 176 -6.90 3.46 -3.08
N LEU A 177 -5.82 2.73 -2.82
CA LEU A 177 -5.25 1.78 -3.78
C LEU A 177 -6.27 0.75 -4.28
N ASP A 178 -6.94 0.04 -3.38
CA ASP A 178 -7.92 -0.97 -3.78
C ASP A 178 -9.10 -0.35 -4.55
N LYS A 179 -9.53 0.86 -4.18
CA LYS A 179 -10.58 1.59 -4.94
C LYS A 179 -10.12 1.95 -6.36
N LEU A 180 -8.84 2.30 -6.54
CA LEU A 180 -8.23 2.60 -7.84
C LEU A 180 -8.03 1.34 -8.70
N LEU A 181 -7.87 0.18 -8.08
CA LEU A 181 -7.76 -1.11 -8.76
C LEU A 181 -9.12 -1.69 -9.13
N GLY A 182 -10.14 -1.42 -8.31
CA GLY A 182 -11.46 -2.00 -8.39
C GLY A 182 -12.42 -1.36 -9.39
N GLU A 183 -13.70 -1.69 -9.22
CA GLU A 183 -14.77 -1.40 -10.19
C GLU A 183 -15.00 0.10 -10.44
N ARG A 184 -14.77 0.94 -9.42
CA ARG A 184 -14.97 2.40 -9.51
C ARG A 184 -13.93 3.10 -10.38
N SER A 185 -12.78 2.49 -10.63
CA SER A 185 -11.77 3.04 -11.53
C SER A 185 -12.24 2.84 -12.96
N THR A 186 -13.03 3.78 -13.47
CA THR A 186 -13.10 3.98 -14.91
C THR A 186 -11.73 4.54 -15.29
N TRP A 187 -10.95 3.74 -16.01
CA TRP A 187 -9.64 4.11 -16.55
C TRP A 187 -9.72 5.16 -17.67
N GLY A 188 -10.85 5.85 -17.72
CA GLY A 188 -11.29 6.73 -18.79
C GLY A 188 -11.68 6.01 -20.07
N ARG A 189 -12.28 6.77 -20.99
CA ARG A 189 -12.51 6.40 -22.40
C ARG A 189 -12.03 7.55 -23.30
N GLY A 190 -10.72 7.83 -23.21
CA GLY A 190 -10.09 8.97 -23.90
C GLY A 190 -10.37 10.31 -23.22
N TRP A 191 -10.04 11.41 -23.89
CA TRP A 191 -10.07 12.76 -23.30
C TRP A 191 -11.44 13.23 -22.81
N ARG A 192 -12.54 12.67 -23.34
CA ARG A 192 -13.91 13.03 -22.95
C ARG A 192 -14.36 12.43 -21.62
N GLN A 193 -13.70 11.35 -21.20
CA GLN A 193 -13.96 10.68 -19.93
C GLN A 193 -12.59 10.44 -19.30
N PRO A 194 -12.01 11.44 -18.62
CA PRO A 194 -10.74 11.26 -17.94
C PRO A 194 -10.88 10.20 -16.83
N PRO A 195 -9.78 9.54 -16.44
CA PRO A 195 -9.82 8.58 -15.35
C PRO A 195 -10.30 9.25 -14.05
N GLU A 196 -11.12 8.53 -13.27
CA GLU A 196 -11.65 9.01 -11.98
C GLU A 196 -10.60 9.09 -10.87
N TRP A 197 -9.33 8.77 -11.18
CA TRP A 197 -8.22 8.73 -10.24
C TRP A 197 -8.08 10.00 -9.38
N PRO A 198 -8.10 11.23 -9.94
CA PRO A 198 -8.00 12.43 -9.12
C PRO A 198 -9.14 12.56 -8.12
N THR A 199 -10.37 12.17 -8.50
CA THR A 199 -11.54 12.20 -7.63
C THR A 199 -11.44 11.15 -6.54
N ILE A 200 -11.09 9.91 -6.88
CA ILE A 200 -10.91 8.82 -5.91
C ILE A 200 -9.83 9.19 -4.88
N LEU A 201 -8.69 9.69 -5.35
CA LEU A 201 -7.59 10.15 -4.50
C LEU A 201 -8.02 11.31 -3.60
N SER A 202 -8.62 12.36 -4.18
CA SER A 202 -9.06 13.53 -3.42
C SER A 202 -10.07 13.17 -2.34
N LEU A 203 -11.02 12.26 -2.61
CA LEU A 203 -12.00 11.81 -1.63
C LEU A 203 -11.36 11.01 -0.50
N SER A 204 -10.45 10.10 -0.82
CA SER A 204 -9.72 9.32 0.19
C SER A 204 -8.79 10.19 1.04
N GLU A 205 -8.09 11.15 0.43
CA GLU A 205 -7.25 12.12 1.15
C GLU A 205 -8.10 13.01 2.08
N ALA A 206 -9.27 13.48 1.62
CA ALA A 206 -10.17 14.30 2.41
C ALA A 206 -10.82 13.53 3.56
N ASP A 207 -11.27 12.29 3.33
CA ASP A 207 -11.86 11.42 4.35
C ASP A 207 -10.89 11.23 5.53
N ARG A 208 -9.62 10.95 5.24
CA ARG A 208 -8.60 10.78 6.29
C ARG A 208 -8.44 12.04 7.15
N VAL A 209 -8.39 13.21 6.53
CA VAL A 209 -8.30 14.49 7.26
C VAL A 209 -9.53 14.68 8.16
N ILE A 210 -10.73 14.37 7.66
CA ILE A 210 -11.96 14.48 8.44
C ILE A 210 -11.94 13.51 9.64
N GLN A 211 -11.55 12.25 9.43
CA GLN A 211 -11.48 11.26 10.51
C GLN A 211 -10.55 11.71 11.64
N THR A 212 -9.37 12.25 11.31
CA THR A 212 -8.44 12.77 12.31
C THR A 212 -9.05 13.91 13.14
N TRP A 213 -9.87 14.77 12.53
CA TRP A 213 -10.55 15.84 13.24
C TRP A 213 -11.66 15.31 14.15
N VAL A 214 -12.40 14.29 13.68
CA VAL A 214 -13.43 13.62 14.47
C VAL A 214 -12.83 12.91 15.69
N GLU A 215 -11.76 12.15 15.50
CA GLU A 215 -11.03 11.46 16.57
C GLU A 215 -10.53 12.45 17.63
N LYS A 216 -9.91 13.55 17.20
CA LYS A 216 -9.43 14.60 18.10
C LYS A 216 -10.56 15.24 18.90
N ALA A 217 -11.68 15.58 18.25
CA ALA A 217 -12.84 16.15 18.93
C ALA A 217 -13.48 15.16 19.92
N TYR A 218 -13.50 13.87 19.58
CA TYR A 218 -13.97 12.82 20.47
C TYR A 218 -13.09 12.67 21.72
N GLU A 219 -11.76 12.67 21.55
CA GLU A 219 -10.82 12.62 22.68
C GLU A 219 -10.96 13.84 23.61
N GLU A 220 -11.11 15.04 23.06
CA GLU A 220 -11.29 16.27 23.83
C GLU A 220 -12.62 16.29 24.62
N THR A 221 -13.66 15.63 24.12
CA THR A 221 -14.96 15.54 24.80
C THR A 221 -15.02 14.41 25.83
N MET A 222 -14.28 13.33 25.62
CA MET A 222 -14.22 12.17 26.53
C MET A 222 -13.18 12.32 27.64
N GLN A 223 -12.22 13.26 27.54
CA GLN A 223 -11.37 13.59 28.68
C GLN A 223 -12.22 14.17 29.80
N PRO A 224 -12.32 13.49 30.96
CA PRO A 224 -13.21 13.93 32.01
C PRO A 224 -12.73 15.29 32.50
N ARG A 225 -13.61 16.29 32.43
CA ARG A 225 -13.41 17.64 32.99
C ARG A 225 -13.40 17.63 34.52
N TYR A 226 -12.82 16.61 35.16
CA TYR A 226 -12.56 16.69 36.58
C TYR A 226 -11.42 17.69 36.79
N PRO A 227 -11.67 18.83 37.43
CA PRO A 227 -10.58 19.69 37.83
C PRO A 227 -9.65 18.86 38.72
N LYS A 228 -8.35 18.81 38.40
CA LYS A 228 -7.29 18.27 39.27
C LYS A 228 -7.12 19.07 40.58
N GLY A 229 -8.15 19.79 41.01
CA GLY A 229 -8.23 20.55 42.26
C GLY A 229 -9.21 19.88 43.22
N GLY A 230 -8.89 18.65 43.64
CA GLY A 230 -9.44 18.12 44.87
C GLY A 230 -8.91 18.96 46.02
N VAL A 231 -9.73 19.93 46.45
CA VAL A 231 -9.58 20.74 47.66
C VAL A 231 -9.04 19.85 48.79
N ALA A 232 -7.87 20.21 49.34
CA ALA A 232 -7.35 19.57 50.54
C ALA A 232 -8.42 19.63 51.63
N ARG A 233 -8.97 18.46 52.03
CA ARG A 233 -9.88 18.39 53.18
C ARG A 233 -9.11 18.91 54.40
N PRO A 234 -9.57 19.97 55.09
CA PRO A 234 -8.96 20.37 56.34
C PRO A 234 -9.07 19.20 57.33
N SER A 235 -7.91 18.79 57.85
CA SER A 235 -7.79 17.79 58.91
C SER A 235 -8.65 18.24 60.09
N ARG A 236 -9.69 17.47 60.41
CA ARG A 236 -10.55 17.71 61.57
C ARG A 236 -9.75 17.32 62.81
N ASN A 237 -9.09 18.30 63.41
CA ASN A 237 -8.39 18.17 64.69
C ASN A 237 -9.38 17.67 65.75
N LYS A 238 -9.16 16.46 66.27
CA LYS A 238 -9.86 15.95 67.45
C LYS A 238 -9.08 16.40 68.68
N HIS A 239 -9.64 17.33 69.45
CA HIS A 239 -9.25 17.57 70.84
C HIS A 239 -10.45 17.31 71.74
N ALA A 240 -10.28 16.40 72.69
CA ALA A 240 -10.92 16.42 74.01
C ALA A 240 -10.20 15.37 74.88
N GLN A 241 -9.16 15.82 75.59
CA GLN A 241 -8.74 15.23 76.84
C GLN A 241 -9.80 15.59 77.90
N TYR A 242 -10.29 14.59 78.61
CA TYR A 242 -10.81 14.75 79.97
C TYR A 242 -9.73 14.17 80.89
N ASP A 243 -9.16 15.01 81.73
CA ASP A 243 -8.75 14.77 83.12
C ASP A 243 -8.24 16.10 83.72
#